data_AF-A0A4S2R2G0-F1
#
_entry.id   AF-A0A4S2R2G0-F1
#
_cell.length_a   1.000
_cell.length_b   1.000
_cell.length_c   1.000
_cell.angle_alpha   90.00
_cell.angle_beta   90.00
_cell.angle_gamma   90.00
#
_symmetry.space_group_name_H-M   'P 1'
#
loop_
_entity.id
_entity.type
_entity.pdbx_description
1 polymer ?
#
loop_
_entity_poly.entity_id
_entity_poly.type
_entity_poly.pdbx_seq_one_letter_code
_entity_poly.pdbx_strand_id
1 'polypeptide(L)'
;MRNIRTALAASLAVGMAVAGLAAAPASVSADSGSSSVVAAYEGGAKSEQAQNRAFFEAVWEKAQERQDAKPGFQAITLYYNDSAAPSFQSEISQSASIWNSSVSSVTLAETSGSGDFDYREGNDPRGSYASTDGRGHGYIFLDYAQNETYDSLRVTSHETGHVLGLPDNYSGPCSELMSGGGPGPSCTNAYPNSTESARVDQIFG
;
A
#
# COMPACT_ATOMS: atom_id res chain seq x y z
N MET A 1 -42.70 34.61 32.96
CA MET A 1 -42.10 35.64 32.08
C MET A 1 -41.27 34.89 31.03
N ARG A 2 -41.87 34.43 29.92
CA ARG A 2 -41.89 35.05 28.57
C ARG A 2 -40.46 35.43 28.14
N ASN A 3 -39.84 34.77 27.14
CA ASN A 3 -40.21 34.92 25.74
C ASN A 3 -39.85 33.73 24.84
N ILE A 4 -40.74 33.55 23.87
CA ILE A 4 -40.76 32.67 22.70
C ILE A 4 -39.81 33.20 21.63
N ARG A 5 -39.15 32.31 20.87
CA ARG A 5 -38.84 32.55 19.44
C ARG A 5 -39.00 31.26 18.63
N THR A 6 -39.89 31.35 17.65
CA THR A 6 -40.31 30.33 16.69
C THR A 6 -39.59 30.59 15.36
N ALA A 7 -39.13 29.55 14.68
CA ALA A 7 -38.84 29.52 13.22
C ALA A 7 -38.88 28.05 12.79
N LEU A 8 -39.98 27.55 12.22
CA LEU A 8 -40.22 27.40 10.78
C LEU A 8 -38.98 27.08 9.94
N ALA A 9 -38.86 25.80 9.55
CA ALA A 9 -38.13 25.37 8.37
C ALA A 9 -39.03 24.43 7.56
N ALA A 10 -39.29 24.83 6.32
CA ALA A 10 -40.18 24.16 5.39
C ALA A 10 -39.51 22.92 4.79
N SER A 11 -40.17 21.77 4.89
CA SER A 11 -39.80 20.54 4.18
C SER A 11 -40.42 20.56 2.78
N LEU A 12 -39.61 20.86 1.76
CA LEU A 12 -39.89 20.54 0.36
C LEU A 12 -38.93 19.43 -0.06
N ALA A 13 -39.42 18.19 -0.12
CA ALA A 13 -38.73 17.09 -0.76
C ALA A 13 -39.66 16.51 -1.83
N VAL A 14 -39.41 16.91 -3.07
CA VAL A 14 -40.02 16.32 -4.27
C VAL A 14 -39.27 15.01 -4.52
N GLY A 15 -39.83 13.90 -4.04
CA GLY A 15 -39.35 12.56 -4.38
C GLY A 15 -39.93 12.12 -5.72
N MET A 16 -39.12 12.13 -6.77
CA MET A 16 -39.49 11.58 -8.07
C MET A 16 -39.32 10.05 -8.01
N ALA A 17 -40.44 9.34 -7.95
CA ALA A 17 -40.47 7.88 -8.06
C ALA A 17 -40.24 7.47 -9.52
N VAL A 18 -39.20 6.69 -9.79
CA VAL A 18 -39.07 5.93 -11.03
C VAL A 18 -39.44 4.48 -10.70
N ALA A 19 -40.69 4.14 -10.97
CA ALA A 19 -41.11 2.76 -11.16
C ALA A 19 -40.81 2.35 -12.61
N GLY A 20 -40.13 1.23 -12.82
CA GLY A 20 -39.74 0.83 -14.17
C GLY A 20 -39.11 -0.55 -14.28
N LEU A 21 -39.95 -1.58 -14.18
CA LEU A 21 -39.86 -2.91 -14.80
C LEU A 21 -38.66 -3.80 -14.47
N ALA A 22 -38.90 -4.72 -13.53
CA ALA A 22 -38.25 -6.02 -13.50
C ALA A 22 -38.65 -6.83 -14.76
N ALA A 23 -37.68 -7.08 -15.64
CA ALA A 23 -37.77 -8.14 -16.64
C ALA A 23 -36.97 -9.34 -16.11
N ALA A 24 -37.67 -10.39 -15.70
CA ALA A 24 -37.05 -11.68 -15.42
C ALA A 24 -36.45 -12.25 -16.72
N PRO A 25 -35.20 -12.77 -16.72
CA PRO A 25 -34.70 -13.48 -17.87
C PRO A 25 -35.41 -14.85 -17.96
N ALA A 26 -36.10 -15.09 -19.07
CA ALA A 26 -36.55 -16.41 -19.45
C ALA A 26 -35.33 -17.31 -19.67
N SER A 27 -35.28 -18.42 -18.93
CA SER A 27 -34.31 -19.49 -19.13
C SER A 27 -34.52 -20.13 -20.51
N VAL A 28 -33.55 -19.94 -21.41
CA VAL A 28 -33.45 -20.67 -22.67
C VAL A 28 -32.59 -21.92 -22.43
N SER A 29 -33.15 -23.09 -22.76
CA SER A 29 -32.42 -24.35 -22.78
C SER A 29 -31.31 -24.31 -23.80
N ALA A 30 -30.12 -24.74 -23.38
CA ALA A 30 -28.91 -24.81 -24.20
C ALA A 30 -29.06 -25.83 -25.33
N ASP A 31 -28.86 -25.38 -26.57
CA ASP A 31 -28.49 -26.24 -27.67
C ASP A 31 -26.96 -26.24 -27.78
N SER A 32 -26.38 -27.43 -27.63
CA SER A 32 -24.95 -27.69 -27.59
C SER A 32 -24.36 -27.69 -29.01
N GLY A 33 -24.14 -26.50 -29.56
CA GLY A 33 -23.26 -26.29 -30.70
C GLY A 33 -21.83 -26.04 -30.23
N SER A 34 -21.02 -27.09 -30.08
CA SER A 34 -19.56 -26.97 -29.86
C SER A 34 -18.90 -26.34 -31.10
N SER A 35 -18.87 -25.01 -31.15
CA SER A 35 -17.87 -24.28 -31.90
C SER A 35 -16.73 -23.99 -30.94
N SER A 36 -15.58 -24.61 -31.18
CA SER A 36 -14.34 -24.25 -30.50
C SER A 36 -14.05 -22.77 -30.78
N VAL A 37 -14.36 -21.89 -29.83
CA VAL A 37 -13.84 -20.53 -29.82
C VAL A 37 -12.38 -20.64 -29.40
N VAL A 38 -11.51 -20.90 -30.38
CA VAL A 38 -10.12 -20.48 -30.24
C VAL A 38 -10.20 -18.95 -30.22
N ALA A 39 -10.03 -18.36 -29.03
CA ALA A 39 -9.75 -16.94 -28.92
C ALA A 39 -8.37 -16.71 -29.54
N ALA A 40 -8.33 -16.62 -30.86
CA ALA A 40 -7.18 -16.11 -31.56
C ALA A 40 -7.01 -14.67 -31.08
N TYR A 41 -5.82 -14.36 -30.58
CA TYR A 41 -5.38 -12.97 -30.42
C TYR A 41 -5.24 -12.39 -31.83
N GLU A 42 -6.38 -12.04 -32.44
CA GLU A 42 -6.39 -11.21 -33.63
C GLU A 42 -5.86 -9.86 -33.17
N GLY A 43 -4.60 -9.58 -33.53
CA GLY A 43 -3.98 -8.29 -33.25
C GLY A 43 -4.94 -7.19 -33.69
N GLY A 44 -5.39 -6.39 -32.72
CA GLY A 44 -6.52 -5.48 -32.85
C GLY A 44 -6.48 -4.66 -34.15
N ALA A 45 -7.65 -4.28 -34.64
CA ALA A 45 -7.78 -3.53 -35.88
C ALA A 45 -6.85 -2.30 -35.87
N LYS A 46 -6.37 -1.84 -37.03
CA LYS A 46 -5.43 -0.69 -37.11
C LYS A 46 -5.93 0.55 -36.34
N SER A 47 -7.25 0.72 -36.23
CA SER A 47 -7.90 1.77 -35.42
C SER A 47 -7.80 1.55 -33.90
N GLU A 48 -7.82 0.30 -33.42
CA GLU A 48 -7.58 -0.04 -32.01
C GLU A 48 -6.10 0.11 -31.65
N GLN A 49 -5.18 -0.29 -32.55
CA GLN A 49 -3.74 -0.06 -32.35
C GLN A 49 -3.39 1.44 -32.28
N ALA A 50 -4.06 2.27 -33.07
CA ALA A 50 -3.90 3.73 -33.03
C ALA A 50 -4.45 4.34 -31.73
N GLN A 51 -5.62 3.88 -31.26
CA GLN A 51 -6.21 4.34 -29.99
C GLN A 51 -5.36 3.91 -28.79
N ASN A 52 -4.83 2.68 -28.80
CA ASN A 52 -3.91 2.21 -27.77
C ASN A 52 -2.65 3.06 -27.75
N ARG A 53 -2.07 3.38 -28.92
CA ARG A 53 -0.91 4.25 -29.02
C ARG A 53 -1.19 5.65 -28.48
N ALA A 54 -2.30 6.26 -28.86
CA ALA A 54 -2.68 7.59 -28.37
C ALA A 54 -2.90 7.59 -26.85
N PHE A 55 -3.47 6.52 -26.30
CA PHE A 55 -3.59 6.35 -24.86
C PHE A 55 -2.23 6.22 -24.18
N PHE A 56 -1.34 5.36 -24.68
CA PHE A 56 0.00 5.21 -24.12
C PHE A 56 0.81 6.50 -24.24
N GLU A 57 0.72 7.21 -25.36
CA GLU A 57 1.36 8.50 -25.58
C GLU A 57 0.84 9.56 -24.59
N ALA A 58 -0.47 9.64 -24.39
CA ALA A 58 -1.07 10.54 -23.38
C ALA A 58 -0.64 10.18 -21.95
N VAL A 59 -0.51 8.88 -21.63
CA VAL A 59 0.00 8.42 -20.33
C VAL A 59 1.47 8.78 -20.17
N TRP A 60 2.29 8.62 -21.21
CA TRP A 60 3.71 9.00 -21.21
C TRP A 60 3.93 10.50 -21.09
N GLU A 61 3.15 11.31 -21.82
CA GLU A 61 3.17 12.77 -21.73
C GLU A 61 2.82 13.22 -20.30
N LYS A 62 1.77 12.65 -19.70
CA LYS A 62 1.40 12.96 -18.31
C LYS A 62 2.41 12.47 -17.28
N ALA A 63 3.09 11.35 -17.55
CA ALA A 63 4.19 10.88 -16.71
C ALA A 63 5.40 11.83 -16.79
N GLN A 64 5.76 12.30 -17.99
CA GLN A 64 6.83 13.28 -18.20
C GLN A 64 6.51 14.63 -17.56
N GLU A 65 5.30 15.17 -17.73
CA GLU A 65 4.88 16.41 -17.05
C GLU A 65 5.04 16.31 -15.51
N ARG A 66 4.70 15.16 -14.93
CA ARG A 66 4.87 14.93 -13.49
C ARG A 66 6.34 14.81 -13.08
N GLN A 67 7.17 14.22 -13.93
CA GLN A 67 8.61 14.12 -13.71
C GLN A 67 9.29 15.49 -13.81
N ASP A 68 8.94 16.28 -14.82
CA ASP A 68 9.47 17.63 -15.07
C ASP A 68 9.02 18.64 -14.00
N ALA A 69 7.85 18.42 -13.38
CA ALA A 69 7.39 19.21 -12.23
C ALA A 69 8.23 18.97 -10.95
N LYS A 70 9.06 17.92 -10.91
CA LYS A 70 10.01 17.63 -9.83
C LYS A 70 11.43 17.34 -10.39
N PRO A 71 12.09 18.34 -11.00
CA PRO A 71 13.42 18.13 -11.58
C PRO A 71 14.40 17.71 -10.48
N GLY A 72 15.04 16.55 -10.63
CA GLY A 72 16.03 16.01 -9.69
C GLY A 72 15.52 14.92 -8.75
N PHE A 73 14.23 14.59 -8.77
CA PHE A 73 13.67 13.51 -7.94
C PHE A 73 13.61 12.20 -8.71
N GLN A 74 14.54 11.28 -8.43
CA GLN A 74 14.45 9.89 -8.89
C GLN A 74 14.04 9.01 -7.73
N ALA A 75 12.84 8.44 -7.81
CA ALA A 75 12.45 7.40 -6.89
C ALA A 75 13.35 6.17 -7.12
N ILE A 76 14.02 5.70 -6.06
CA ILE A 76 14.83 4.47 -6.11
C ILE A 76 13.92 3.29 -5.79
N THR A 77 14.09 2.18 -6.50
CA THR A 77 13.45 0.92 -6.12
C THR A 77 14.42 0.09 -5.30
N LEU A 78 14.01 -0.30 -4.10
CA LEU A 78 14.67 -1.32 -3.29
C LEU A 78 13.88 -2.62 -3.39
N TYR A 79 14.58 -3.71 -3.64
CA TYR A 79 14.00 -5.04 -3.70
C TYR A 79 14.16 -5.76 -2.37
N TYR A 80 13.08 -6.36 -1.87
CA TYR A 80 13.13 -7.20 -0.67
C TYR A 80 12.83 -8.65 -1.03
N ASN A 81 13.51 -9.58 -0.35
CA ASN A 81 13.18 -11.00 -0.41
C ASN A 81 12.62 -11.45 0.94
N ASP A 82 11.43 -12.05 0.95
CA ASP A 82 10.75 -12.55 2.15
C ASP A 82 10.55 -14.06 2.15
N SER A 83 11.22 -14.79 1.25
CA SER A 83 11.11 -16.25 1.15
C SER A 83 11.57 -16.99 2.43
N ALA A 84 12.39 -16.33 3.25
CA ALA A 84 12.84 -16.84 4.55
C ALA A 84 11.96 -16.39 5.74
N ALA A 85 10.83 -15.72 5.48
CA ALA A 85 9.81 -15.34 6.46
C ALA A 85 8.38 -15.74 6.00
N PRO A 86 8.14 -17.03 5.69
CA PRO A 86 6.87 -17.47 5.10
C PRO A 86 5.65 -17.22 5.98
N SER A 87 5.80 -17.12 7.30
CA SER A 87 4.71 -16.89 8.25
C SER A 87 4.23 -15.44 8.25
N PHE A 88 5.02 -14.51 7.69
CA PHE A 88 4.79 -13.07 7.74
C PHE A 88 4.58 -12.40 6.37
N GLN A 89 4.42 -13.16 5.27
CA GLN A 89 4.27 -12.59 3.91
C GLN A 89 3.15 -11.53 3.80
N SER A 90 2.04 -11.75 4.52
CA SER A 90 0.92 -10.81 4.55
C SER A 90 1.31 -9.48 5.20
N GLU A 91 2.00 -9.51 6.33
CA GLU A 91 2.43 -8.32 7.06
C GLU A 91 3.56 -7.61 6.34
N ILE A 92 4.47 -8.35 5.70
CA ILE A 92 5.58 -7.80 4.91
C ILE A 92 5.04 -7.05 3.69
N SER A 93 4.16 -7.66 2.91
CA SER A 93 3.57 -7.01 1.73
C SER A 93 2.72 -5.79 2.11
N GLN A 94 1.99 -5.85 3.23
CA GLN A 94 1.25 -4.70 3.75
C GLN A 94 2.19 -3.59 4.25
N SER A 95 3.27 -3.92 4.96
CA SER A 95 4.31 -2.97 5.38
C SER A 95 4.91 -2.24 4.17
N ALA A 96 5.27 -2.99 3.12
CA ALA A 96 5.79 -2.41 1.88
C ALA A 96 4.79 -1.43 1.24
N SER A 97 3.50 -1.79 1.21
CA SER A 97 2.43 -0.91 0.71
C SER A 97 2.26 0.37 1.55
N ILE A 98 2.33 0.25 2.88
CA ILE A 98 2.29 1.39 3.80
C ILE A 98 3.44 2.35 3.50
N TRP A 99 4.68 1.85 3.42
CA TRP A 99 5.83 2.68 3.09
C TRP A 99 5.70 3.31 1.70
N ASN A 100 5.35 2.54 0.67
CA ASN A 100 5.17 3.02 -0.71
C ASN A 100 4.09 4.10 -0.85
N SER A 101 3.08 4.10 0.02
CA SER A 101 2.04 5.15 0.05
C SER A 101 2.40 6.35 0.93
N SER A 102 3.39 6.20 1.80
CA SER A 102 3.78 7.20 2.80
C SER A 102 4.98 8.05 2.39
N VAL A 103 5.77 7.60 1.42
CA VAL A 103 6.98 8.29 0.93
C VAL A 103 6.94 8.41 -0.59
N SER A 104 7.82 9.23 -1.15
CA SER A 104 7.89 9.45 -2.59
C SER A 104 9.23 9.09 -3.21
N SER A 105 10.33 9.10 -2.44
CA SER A 105 11.70 8.96 -2.96
C SER A 105 12.16 7.51 -3.10
N VAL A 106 11.42 6.56 -2.52
CA VAL A 106 11.78 5.15 -2.51
C VAL A 106 10.54 4.29 -2.69
N THR A 107 10.67 3.19 -3.43
CA THR A 107 9.65 2.17 -3.62
C THR A 107 10.22 0.81 -3.20
N LEU A 108 9.52 0.09 -2.35
CA LEU A 108 9.81 -1.27 -1.95
C LEU A 108 9.08 -2.25 -2.89
N ALA A 109 9.81 -3.19 -3.46
CA ALA A 109 9.27 -4.22 -4.35
C ALA A 109 9.73 -5.62 -3.94
N GLU A 110 8.83 -6.58 -3.94
CA GLU A 110 9.18 -7.98 -3.67
C GLU A 110 10.04 -8.57 -4.81
N THR A 111 10.96 -9.45 -4.47
CA THR A 111 11.69 -10.28 -5.43
C THR A 111 11.80 -11.73 -4.94
N SER A 112 11.74 -12.67 -5.89
CA SER A 112 12.04 -14.08 -5.64
C SER A 112 13.53 -14.42 -5.77
N GLY A 113 14.33 -13.46 -6.26
CA GLY A 113 15.80 -13.55 -6.36
C GLY A 113 16.50 -12.87 -5.19
N SER A 114 17.74 -12.42 -5.39
CA SER A 114 18.43 -11.60 -4.39
C SER A 114 17.72 -10.25 -4.22
N GLY A 115 17.37 -9.91 -2.97
CA GLY A 115 16.95 -8.56 -2.59
C GLY A 115 18.14 -7.68 -2.19
N ASP A 116 17.91 -6.37 -2.14
CA ASP A 116 18.80 -5.42 -1.46
C ASP A 116 18.79 -5.69 0.07
N PHE A 117 17.65 -6.13 0.59
CA PHE A 117 17.50 -6.66 1.95
C PHE A 117 16.55 -7.86 2.02
N ASP A 118 16.66 -8.64 3.10
CA ASP A 118 15.84 -9.85 3.30
C ASP A 118 14.97 -9.77 4.57
N TYR A 119 13.84 -10.47 4.58
CA TYR A 119 13.10 -10.81 5.81
C TYR A 119 13.39 -12.25 6.24
N ARG A 120 13.50 -12.45 7.55
CA ARG A 120 13.72 -13.74 8.21
C ARG A 120 12.79 -13.86 9.41
N GLU A 121 12.52 -15.07 9.86
CA GLU A 121 11.67 -15.32 11.03
C GLU A 121 12.28 -16.33 12.00
N GLY A 122 11.86 -16.28 13.27
CA GLY A 122 12.28 -17.24 14.27
C GLY A 122 11.92 -16.84 15.70
N ASN A 123 12.64 -17.44 16.66
CA ASN A 123 12.58 -17.05 18.07
C ASN A 123 13.87 -16.36 18.47
N ASP A 124 13.78 -15.14 18.98
CA ASP A 124 14.87 -14.43 19.64
C ASP A 124 14.32 -13.72 20.88
N PRO A 125 14.86 -13.97 22.09
CA PRO A 125 14.36 -13.34 23.31
C PRO A 125 14.49 -11.81 23.32
N ARG A 126 15.23 -11.23 22.36
CA ARG A 126 15.36 -9.77 22.18
C ARG A 126 14.21 -9.16 21.38
N GLY A 127 13.38 -9.97 20.72
CA GLY A 127 12.34 -9.51 19.79
C GLY A 127 12.84 -9.39 18.35
N SER A 128 12.01 -8.78 17.49
CA SER A 128 12.35 -8.45 16.11
C SER A 128 13.45 -7.37 16.07
N TYR A 129 14.23 -7.36 15.00
CA TYR A 129 15.27 -6.36 14.79
C TYR A 129 15.67 -6.25 13.31
N ALA A 130 16.16 -5.07 12.93
CA ALA A 130 16.85 -4.84 11.68
C ALA A 130 18.39 -4.84 11.87
N SER A 131 19.09 -5.58 11.01
CA SER A 131 20.54 -5.48 10.83
C SER A 131 20.81 -4.86 9.48
N THR A 132 21.01 -3.54 9.46
CA THR A 132 21.00 -2.72 8.25
C THR A 132 22.03 -1.59 8.28
N ASP A 133 22.39 -1.08 7.11
CA ASP A 133 23.16 0.15 6.94
C ASP A 133 22.29 1.42 7.00
N GLY A 134 20.97 1.28 7.10
CA GLY A 134 20.01 2.38 7.05
C GLY A 134 19.90 3.04 5.68
N ARG A 135 20.32 2.33 4.62
CA ARG A 135 20.34 2.80 3.23
C ARG A 135 19.76 1.75 2.29
N GLY A 136 18.81 0.94 2.77
CA GLY A 136 18.10 -0.05 1.96
C GLY A 136 18.72 -1.44 1.93
N HIS A 137 19.80 -1.71 2.68
CA HIS A 137 20.48 -3.00 2.65
C HIS A 137 20.50 -3.70 4.00
N GLY A 138 20.60 -5.04 3.98
CA GLY A 138 20.77 -5.86 5.18
C GLY A 138 19.67 -6.91 5.34
N TYR A 139 19.18 -7.10 6.55
CA TYR A 139 18.02 -7.97 6.79
C TYR A 139 17.21 -7.55 8.02
N ILE A 140 15.95 -7.98 8.04
CA ILE A 140 15.03 -7.87 9.17
C ILE A 140 14.77 -9.28 9.69
N PHE A 141 14.80 -9.44 11.01
CA PHE A 141 14.38 -10.65 11.69
C PHE A 141 13.08 -10.37 12.45
N LEU A 142 12.05 -11.17 12.20
CA LEU A 142 10.75 -11.10 12.84
C LEU A 142 10.64 -12.21 13.91
N ASP A 143 10.51 -11.80 15.18
CA ASP A 143 10.35 -12.72 16.30
C ASP A 143 8.88 -13.12 16.51
N TYR A 144 8.64 -14.41 16.71
CA TYR A 144 7.28 -14.93 16.90
C TYR A 144 6.60 -14.36 18.15
N ALA A 145 7.28 -14.37 19.30
CA ALA A 145 6.66 -13.99 20.58
C ALA A 145 6.28 -12.50 20.60
N GLN A 146 7.12 -11.65 20.03
CA GLN A 146 6.81 -10.23 19.90
C GLN A 146 5.62 -9.98 18.98
N ASN A 147 5.57 -10.64 17.81
CA ASN A 147 4.49 -10.47 16.85
C ASN A 147 3.16 -11.13 17.28
N GLU A 148 3.18 -12.04 18.25
CA GLU A 148 1.97 -12.52 18.95
C GLU A 148 1.46 -11.53 20.01
N THR A 149 2.37 -10.76 20.60
CA THR A 149 2.06 -9.83 21.70
C THR A 149 1.65 -8.45 21.19
N TYR A 150 2.34 -7.94 20.16
CA TYR A 150 2.12 -6.65 19.55
C TYR A 150 1.41 -6.80 18.20
N ASP A 151 0.91 -5.70 17.65
CA ASP A 151 0.40 -5.69 16.28
C ASP A 151 1.54 -6.02 15.28
N SER A 152 1.44 -7.19 14.64
CA SER A 152 2.49 -7.73 13.77
C SER A 152 2.80 -6.83 12.57
N LEU A 153 1.77 -6.16 12.02
CA LEU A 153 1.95 -5.21 10.93
C LEU A 153 2.73 -3.96 11.39
N ARG A 154 2.45 -3.44 12.59
CA ARG A 154 3.22 -2.34 13.19
C ARG A 154 4.66 -2.75 13.45
N VAL A 155 4.92 -3.93 14.02
CA VAL A 155 6.28 -4.44 14.26
C VAL A 155 7.03 -4.54 12.93
N THR A 156 6.43 -5.18 11.94
CA THR A 156 7.03 -5.34 10.61
C THR A 156 7.34 -3.98 9.97
N SER A 157 6.38 -3.04 10.01
CA SER A 157 6.55 -1.70 9.42
C SER A 157 7.63 -0.88 10.15
N HIS A 158 7.74 -1.03 11.47
CA HIS A 158 8.77 -0.41 12.28
C HIS A 158 10.18 -0.89 11.89
N GLU A 159 10.39 -2.20 11.80
CA GLU A 159 11.69 -2.76 11.39
C GLU A 159 12.05 -2.37 9.95
N THR A 160 11.06 -2.32 9.04
CA THR A 160 11.27 -1.77 7.69
C THR A 160 11.74 -0.30 7.73
N GLY A 161 11.25 0.49 8.67
CA GLY A 161 11.68 1.88 8.88
C GLY A 161 13.17 2.01 9.18
N HIS A 162 13.77 1.05 9.88
CA HIS A 162 15.21 1.03 10.13
C HIS A 162 16.02 0.78 8.85
N VAL A 163 15.56 -0.10 7.97
CA VAL A 163 16.19 -0.31 6.65
C VAL A 163 16.15 0.97 5.82
N LEU A 164 15.08 1.77 5.97
CA LEU A 164 14.92 3.10 5.39
C LEU A 164 15.65 4.21 6.15
N GLY A 165 16.44 3.87 7.17
CA GLY A 165 17.37 4.77 7.85
C GLY A 165 16.79 5.58 9.00
N LEU A 166 15.60 5.24 9.49
CA LEU A 166 15.03 5.88 10.67
C LEU A 166 15.57 5.23 11.96
N PRO A 167 15.96 6.02 12.98
CA PRO A 167 16.36 5.48 14.28
C PRO A 167 15.15 5.18 15.16
N ASP A 168 15.35 4.38 16.20
CA ASP A 168 14.38 4.22 17.28
C ASP A 168 14.09 5.53 18.02
N ASN A 169 12.84 5.68 18.46
CA ASN A 169 12.41 6.70 19.42
C ASN A 169 11.42 6.12 20.44
N TYR A 170 11.86 5.17 21.28
CA TYR A 170 10.98 4.44 22.20
C TYR A 170 10.17 5.30 23.19
N SER A 171 10.55 6.57 23.40
CA SER A 171 9.77 7.52 24.22
C SER A 171 8.63 8.22 23.46
N GLY A 172 8.53 8.00 22.15
CA GLY A 172 7.52 8.60 21.29
C GLY A 172 6.11 8.04 21.53
N PRO A 173 5.06 8.76 21.09
CA PRO A 173 3.68 8.30 21.14
C PRO A 173 3.37 7.21 20.11
N CYS A 174 2.21 6.57 20.22
CA CYS A 174 1.71 5.58 19.24
C CYS A 174 1.60 6.13 17.80
N SER A 175 1.42 7.44 17.65
CA SER A 175 1.43 8.10 16.33
C SER A 175 2.80 8.16 15.67
N GLU A 176 3.88 7.85 16.38
CA GLU A 176 5.21 7.60 15.80
C GLU A 176 5.36 6.11 15.57
N LEU A 177 5.66 5.71 14.32
CA LEU A 177 5.95 4.31 14.00
C LEU A 177 7.26 3.87 14.66
N MET A 178 8.26 4.76 14.68
CA MET A 178 9.58 4.50 15.23
C MET A 178 9.63 4.53 16.76
N SER A 179 8.50 4.78 17.44
CA SER A 179 8.38 4.48 18.87
C SER A 179 8.29 2.98 19.17
N GLY A 180 8.07 2.16 18.15
CA GLY A 180 8.12 0.70 18.23
C GLY A 180 7.15 0.17 19.29
N GLY A 181 7.67 -0.67 20.19
CA GLY A 181 6.93 -1.23 21.32
C GLY A 181 6.77 -0.30 22.52
N GLY A 182 7.38 0.88 22.53
CA GLY A 182 7.35 1.82 23.67
C GLY A 182 5.94 2.19 24.16
N PRO A 183 4.99 2.50 23.27
CA PRO A 183 3.58 2.76 23.62
C PRO A 183 2.80 1.54 24.14
N GLY A 184 3.39 0.34 24.10
CA GLY A 184 2.80 -0.91 24.55
C GLY A 184 1.86 -1.59 23.53
N PRO A 185 1.42 -2.83 23.84
CA PRO A 185 0.67 -3.69 22.91
C PRO A 185 -0.66 -3.15 22.39
N SER A 186 -1.29 -2.22 23.12
CA SER A 186 -2.54 -1.58 22.68
C SER A 186 -2.35 -0.63 21.49
N CYS A 187 -1.10 -0.27 21.15
CA CYS A 187 -0.79 0.56 20.01
C CYS A 187 -0.66 -0.29 18.75
N THR A 188 -1.56 -0.04 17.78
CA THR A 188 -1.63 -0.82 16.52
C THR A 188 -1.43 0.05 15.28
N ASN A 189 -1.00 1.31 15.43
CA ASN A 189 -0.74 2.18 14.28
C ASN A 189 0.51 1.69 13.52
N ALA A 190 0.35 1.24 12.28
CA ALA A 190 1.46 0.79 11.45
C ALA A 190 2.00 1.87 10.49
N TYR A 191 1.41 3.07 10.47
CA TYR A 191 1.79 4.13 9.54
C TYR A 191 2.87 5.04 10.14
N PRO A 192 3.91 5.40 9.36
CA PRO A 192 4.81 6.48 9.74
C PRO A 192 4.04 7.80 9.74
N ASN A 193 4.42 8.71 10.63
CA ASN A 193 3.90 10.07 10.59
C ASN A 193 4.60 10.92 9.52
N SER A 194 4.13 12.14 9.32
CA SER A 194 4.67 13.05 8.31
C SER A 194 6.16 13.37 8.51
N THR A 195 6.65 13.39 9.75
CA THR A 195 8.06 13.67 10.06
C THR A 195 8.94 12.48 9.70
N GLU A 196 8.49 11.26 10.03
CA GLU A 196 9.16 10.00 9.69
C GLU A 196 9.22 9.83 8.17
N SER A 197 8.09 10.03 7.47
CA SER A 197 8.03 10.01 6.00
C SER A 197 8.97 11.03 5.36
N ALA A 198 8.93 12.29 5.81
CA ALA A 198 9.78 13.34 5.26
C ALA A 198 11.28 13.05 5.48
N ARG A 199 11.62 12.37 6.59
CA ARG A 199 13.00 11.97 6.85
C ARG A 199 13.47 10.88 5.89
N VAL A 200 12.64 9.89 5.58
CA VAL A 200 12.95 8.89 4.54
C VAL A 200 13.11 9.58 3.18
N ASP A 201 12.20 10.49 2.83
CA ASP A 201 12.29 11.25 1.58
C ASP A 201 13.61 12.06 1.48
N GLN A 202 14.12 12.57 2.60
CA GLN A 202 15.42 13.24 2.65
C GLN A 202 16.62 12.28 2.55
N ILE A 203 16.48 11.05 3.00
CA ILE A 203 17.55 10.04 2.96
C ILE A 203 17.75 9.56 1.52
N PHE A 204 16.67 9.39 0.75
CA PHE A 204 16.69 8.78 -0.58
C PHE A 204 16.47 9.75 -1.75
N GLY A 205 16.08 11.01 -1.51
CA GLY A 205 15.96 12.06 -2.52
C GLY A 205 17.26 12.84 -2.75
#